data_AF-A0A229ULJ8-F1
#
_entry.id   AF-A0A229ULJ8-F1
#
_cell.length_a   1.000
_cell.length_b   1.000
_cell.length_c   1.000
_cell.angle_alpha   90.00
_cell.angle_beta   90.00
_cell.angle_gamma   90.00
#
_symmetry.space_group_name_H-M   'P 1'
#
loop_
_entity.id
_entity.type
_entity.pdbx_description
1 polymer ?
#
loop_
_entity_poly.entity_id
_entity_poly.type
_entity_poly.pdbx_seq_one_letter_code
_entity_poly.pdbx_strand_id
1 'polypeptide(L)' 'MPRKVLRSQSELYPFVVELNKTRVITREGKGLITKKTNEWIYVLLDKNNQTIKTSIYLVECMETA' A
#
# COMPACT_ATOMS: atom_id res chain seq x y z
N MET A 1 -21.61 23.91 10.28
CA MET A 1 -22.02 22.60 9.74
C MET A 1 -20.78 21.88 9.23
N PRO A 2 -20.53 20.60 9.57
CA PRO A 2 -19.34 19.91 9.11
C PRO A 2 -19.48 19.61 7.61
N ARG A 3 -18.51 20.07 6.80
CA ARG A 3 -18.52 19.88 5.34
C ARG A 3 -18.41 18.39 5.04
N LYS A 4 -19.40 17.85 4.32
CA LYS A 4 -19.39 16.48 3.80
C LYS A 4 -18.32 16.43 2.70
N VAL A 5 -17.12 15.95 3.04
CA VAL A 5 -16.04 15.78 2.06
C VAL A 5 -16.52 14.75 1.05
N LEU A 6 -16.64 15.17 -0.22
CA LEU A 6 -17.03 14.30 -1.32
C LEU A 6 -15.94 13.23 -1.51
N ARG A 7 -16.34 11.96 -1.63
CA ARG A 7 -15.44 10.81 -1.93
C ARG A 7 -14.53 11.03 -3.15
N SER A 8 -14.85 12.00 -4.01
CA SER A 8 -14.04 12.42 -5.15
C SER A 8 -12.81 13.27 -4.78
N GLN A 9 -12.63 13.63 -3.50
CA GLN A 9 -11.37 14.16 -2.95
C GLN A 9 -10.54 13.07 -2.23
N SER A 10 -11.02 11.83 -2.21
CA SER A 10 -10.28 10.70 -1.65
C SER A 10 -9.18 10.25 -2.62
N GLU A 11 -8.03 9.92 -2.06
CA GLU A 11 -7.03 9.02 -2.64
C GLU A 11 -6.17 9.55 -3.80
N LEU A 12 -5.49 10.69 -3.62
CA LEU A 12 -4.13 10.74 -4.18
C LEU A 12 -3.28 9.77 -3.36
N TYR A 13 -3.19 8.52 -3.85
CA TYR A 13 -2.25 7.56 -3.31
C TYR A 13 -0.85 8.17 -3.35
N PRO A 14 -0.03 7.95 -2.31
CA PRO A 14 1.31 8.53 -2.26
C PRO A 14 2.20 8.06 -3.42
N PHE A 15 1.86 6.96 -4.08
CA PHE A 15 2.56 6.41 -5.23
C PHE A 15 1.66 5.49 -6.08
N VAL A 16 2.06 5.25 -7.32
CA VAL A 16 1.42 4.27 -8.22
C VAL A 16 1.81 2.87 -7.78
N VAL A 17 0.83 1.99 -7.61
CA VAL A 17 1.06 0.59 -7.20
C VAL A 17 0.92 -0.32 -8.41
N GLU A 18 2.04 -0.89 -8.84
CA GLU A 18 2.09 -2.03 -9.74
C GLU A 18 2.15 -3.34 -8.93
N LEU A 19 1.15 -4.20 -9.11
CA LEU A 19 1.09 -5.51 -8.46
C LEU A 19 2.26 -6.37 -8.91
N ASN A 20 2.80 -7.15 -7.98
CA ASN A 20 3.95 -8.03 -8.16
C ASN A 20 5.26 -7.36 -8.64
N LYS A 21 5.32 -6.03 -8.57
CA LYS A 21 6.49 -5.24 -8.95
C LYS A 21 6.86 -4.19 -7.92
N THR A 22 5.87 -3.57 -7.31
CA THR A 22 6.10 -2.52 -6.31
C THR A 22 6.58 -3.13 -5.01
N ARG A 23 7.77 -2.69 -4.58
CA ARG A 23 8.33 -3.04 -3.28
C ARG A 23 8.08 -1.93 -2.28
N VAL A 24 7.61 -2.31 -1.11
CA VAL A 24 7.31 -1.39 -0.02
C VAL A 24 7.97 -1.80 1.28
N ILE A 25 8.27 -0.80 2.11
CA ILE A 25 8.66 -0.97 3.50
C ILE A 25 7.41 -0.81 4.35
N THR A 26 7.14 -1.83 5.15
CA THR A 26 6.12 -1.83 6.20
C THR A 26 6.80 -1.89 7.57
N ARG A 27 6.05 -1.69 8.65
CA ARG A 27 6.57 -1.88 10.03
C ARG A 27 7.11 -3.28 10.29
N GLU A 28 6.55 -4.29 9.62
CA GLU A 28 6.97 -5.69 9.80
C GLU A 28 8.18 -6.06 8.92
N GLY A 29 8.47 -5.23 7.92
CA GLY A 29 9.62 -5.40 7.05
C GLY A 29 9.34 -5.01 5.61
N LYS A 30 10.29 -5.38 4.76
CA LYS A 30 10.24 -5.15 3.32
C LYS A 30 9.47 -6.28 2.65
N GLY A 31 8.71 -5.92 1.62
CA GLY A 31 7.97 -6.89 0.86
C GLY A 31 7.40 -6.33 -0.42
N LEU A 32 6.71 -7.20 -1.12
CA LEU A 32 6.18 -6.96 -2.47
C LEU A 32 4.66 -6.93 -2.43
N ILE A 33 4.06 -5.94 -3.08
CA ILE A 33 2.60 -5.81 -3.10
C ILE A 33 2.01 -6.88 -4.04
N THR A 34 1.21 -7.79 -3.49
CA THR A 34 0.57 -8.88 -4.25
C THR A 34 -0.88 -8.56 -4.61
N LYS A 35 -1.56 -7.75 -3.79
CA LYS A 35 -2.96 -7.35 -4.03
C LYS A 35 -3.22 -5.94 -3.49
N LYS A 36 -4.14 -5.22 -4.15
CA LYS A 36 -4.65 -3.92 -3.70
C LYS A 36 -6.18 -3.96 -3.67
N THR A 37 -6.75 -3.44 -2.59
CA THR A 37 -8.20 -3.26 -2.40
C THR A 37 -8.44 -1.87 -1.80
N ASN A 38 -8.79 -0.89 -2.64
CA ASN A 38 -8.85 0.52 -2.26
C ASN A 38 -7.57 0.94 -1.52
N GLU A 39 -7.72 1.50 -0.31
CA GLU A 39 -6.65 1.98 0.58
C GLU A 39 -5.82 0.87 1.23
N TRP A 40 -6.21 -0.40 1.04
CA TRP A 40 -5.53 -1.55 1.62
C TRP A 40 -4.68 -2.26 0.59
N ILE A 41 -3.46 -2.60 0.98
CA ILE A 41 -2.54 -3.42 0.20
C ILE A 41 -2.18 -4.68 0.97
N TYR A 42 -1.94 -5.73 0.21
CA TYR A 42 -1.44 -6.99 0.69
C TYR A 42 0.02 -7.09 0.29
N VAL A 43 0.90 -7.19 1.27
CA VAL A 43 2.35 -7.20 1.08
C VAL A 43 2.87 -8.57 1.47
N LEU A 44 3.56 -9.23 0.55
CA LEU A 44 4.31 -10.44 0.83
C LEU A 44 5.67 -10.06 1.39
N LEU A 45 5.91 -10.36 2.67
CA LEU A 45 7.16 -10.05 3.36
C LEU A 45 8.27 -11.01 2.94
N ASP A 46 9.46 -10.46 2.61
CA ASP A 46 10.59 -11.25 2.12
C ASP A 46 11.15 -12.20 3.18
N LYS A 47 11.12 -11.81 4.46
CA LYS A 47 11.73 -12.59 5.55
C LYS A 47 11.00 -13.89 5.87
N ASN A 48 9.67 -13.86 5.87
CA ASN A 48 8.84 -14.93 6.42
C ASN A 48 7.87 -15.52 5.38
N ASN A 49 7.90 -15.04 4.13
CA ASN A 49 6.96 -15.38 3.07
C ASN A 49 5.47 -15.22 3.50
N GLN A 50 5.23 -14.32 4.46
CA GLN A 50 3.92 -14.07 5.04
C GLN A 50 3.28 -12.92 4.30
N THR A 51 1.99 -13.06 3.97
CA THR A 51 1.21 -11.95 3.39
C THR A 51 0.51 -11.18 4.50
N ILE A 52 0.77 -9.89 4.57
CA ILE A 52 0.16 -9.00 5.55
C ILE A 52 -0.75 -8.00 4.87
N LYS A 53 -1.82 -7.61 5.56
CA LYS A 53 -2.73 -6.56 5.10
C LYS A 53 -2.35 -5.26 5.80
N THR A 54 -1.97 -4.24 5.04
CA THR A 54 -1.62 -2.93 5.57
C THR A 54 -2.27 -1.81 4.78
N SER A 55 -2.41 -0.63 5.39
CA SER A 55 -2.87 0.55 4.68
C SER A 55 -1.74 1.11 3.82
N ILE A 56 -2.06 1.53 2.61
CA ILE A 56 -1.12 2.16 1.67
C ILE A 56 -0.48 3.44 2.23
N TYR A 57 -1.15 4.12 3.15
CA TYR A 57 -0.66 5.36 3.74
C TYR A 57 0.37 5.11 4.86
N LEU A 58 0.51 3.85 5.29
CA LEU A 58 1.44 3.44 6.34
C LEU A 58 2.68 2.73 5.78
N VAL A 59 2.91 2.82 4.47
CA VAL A 59 4.03 2.17 3.81
C VAL A 59 4.83 3.16 2.98
N GLU A 60 6.13 2.90 2.89
CA GLU A 60 7.04 3.68 2.06
C GLU A 60 7.41 2.86 0.82
N CYS A 61 7.27 3.46 -0.36
CA CYS A 61 7.69 2.83 -1.61
C CYS A 61 9.22 2.86 -1.73
N MET A 62 9.85 1.71 -1.93
CA MET A 62 11.30 1.64 -2.14
C MET A 62 11.66 1.79 -3.62
N GLU A 63 10.99 1.02 -4.47
CA GLU A 63 11.32 0.91 -5.90
C GLU A 63 10.02 0.71 -6.66
N THR A 64 9.82 1.55 -7.67
CA THR A 64 8.93 1.31 -8.81
C THR A 64 9.84 1.00 -9.99
N ALA A 65 9.83 -0.26 -10.44
CA ALA A 65 10.54 -0.67 -11.65
C ALA A 65 9.82 -0.16 -12.90
#